data_AF-A0A1Q7N1U9-F1
#
_entry.id   AF-A0A1Q7N1U9-F1
#
_cell.length_a   1.000
_cell.length_b   1.000
_cell.length_c   1.000
_cell.angle_alpha   90.00
_cell.angle_beta   90.00
_cell.angle_gamma   90.00
#
_symmetry.space_group_name_H-M   'P 1'
#
loop_
_entity.id
_entity.type
_entity.pdbx_description
1 polymer ?
#
loop_
_entity_poly.entity_id
_entity_poly.type
_entity_poly.pdbx_seq_one_letter_code
_entity_poly.pdbx_strand_id
1 'polypeptide(L)'
;MKHALLIAALLLAISQQQPALAQGGSDLVKQAVAAEGGDELRQLKGLAIKGDAKFWEPGQSFLAGSEPRFLGDATFAMTWDLANNRARTAWDRDQKYPDPPVKIKYTETVLPALGYVTDEKSSQPMSGIRIATHQRELERASPWLLVKAMGESGKVRAAGSQRLGQQSLPAVSYADGPMTFTILFDPKTHLPAAVRTRDDDNINGDSNFDLVLTDWKPVGRVQLAHSLSYRVNEVEVARLTYREVSANPAIAADMFSVPEAVKAAAKPPATGNVPYQWVLRRLFLTRFTDSDNIIFPNGGGLKLVELAPNVQHVQGGTANNLIVAMKDHLVIFDAPYGELQSRWVIDAAKAKYPGKPIRYLVLTHHHMDHTGGMRTYVAEGAKVIVPTPDKAYFERDVKAPRTFVPDDLQRKPRGTEIIEVKDQMTLKDDTAEIRLYNIQNPHVQGFLLAHVTMGNILYVTDLISPRGPIDRSEATAAVGEALRKYAITGATIAGGHGALAKQADIGPALAARQ
;
A
#
# COMPACT_ATOMS: atom_id res chain seq x y z
N MET A 1 46.98 -78.26 -9.85
CA MET A 1 47.89 -77.09 -9.96
C MET A 1 47.13 -75.94 -10.62
N LYS A 2 47.08 -74.79 -9.93
CA LYS A 2 46.98 -73.42 -10.46
C LYS A 2 45.75 -73.02 -11.31
N HIS A 3 44.82 -72.37 -10.62
CA HIS A 3 44.06 -71.13 -10.92
C HIS A 3 43.63 -70.80 -12.36
N ALA A 4 42.31 -70.67 -12.55
CA ALA A 4 41.71 -69.65 -13.41
C ALA A 4 40.34 -69.25 -12.84
N LEU A 5 40.27 -68.08 -12.20
CA LEU A 5 39.02 -67.41 -11.84
C LEU A 5 39.16 -65.96 -12.32
N LEU A 6 38.45 -65.65 -13.40
CA LEU A 6 38.32 -64.31 -13.97
C LEU A 6 37.49 -63.46 -13.02
N ILE A 7 38.11 -62.43 -12.44
CA ILE A 7 37.41 -61.32 -11.79
C ILE A 7 37.48 -60.13 -12.76
N ALA A 8 36.32 -59.74 -13.30
CA ALA A 8 36.17 -58.48 -14.01
C ALA A 8 36.15 -57.34 -12.98
N ALA A 9 37.18 -56.49 -12.99
CA ALA A 9 37.20 -55.25 -12.23
C ALA A 9 36.56 -54.14 -13.06
N LEU A 10 35.35 -53.71 -12.66
CA LEU A 10 34.73 -52.48 -13.13
C LEU A 10 35.44 -51.29 -12.46
N LEU A 11 36.16 -50.49 -13.23
CA LEU A 11 36.67 -49.18 -12.79
C LEU A 11 35.51 -48.17 -12.76
N LEU A 12 34.95 -47.95 -11.57
CA LEU A 12 34.12 -46.78 -11.28
C LEU A 12 35.02 -45.54 -11.22
N ALA A 13 35.04 -44.77 -12.31
CA ALA A 13 35.56 -43.42 -12.29
C ALA A 13 34.62 -42.54 -11.44
N ILE A 14 35.00 -42.32 -10.18
CA ILE A 14 34.39 -41.30 -9.33
C ILE A 14 34.83 -39.94 -9.89
N SER A 15 33.97 -39.31 -10.67
CA SER A 15 34.07 -37.87 -10.90
C SER A 15 33.73 -37.18 -9.58
N GLN A 16 34.77 -36.71 -8.88
CA GLN A 16 34.57 -35.71 -7.85
C GLN A 16 34.04 -34.45 -8.55
N GLN A 17 32.72 -34.24 -8.52
CA GLN A 17 32.16 -32.92 -8.73
C GLN A 17 32.73 -32.02 -7.64
N GLN A 18 33.69 -31.17 -8.00
CA GLN A 18 34.06 -30.04 -7.17
C GLN A 18 32.77 -29.26 -6.87
N PRO A 19 32.45 -28.94 -5.61
CA PRO A 19 31.39 -28.00 -5.33
C PRO A 19 31.76 -26.69 -6.02
N ALA A 20 30.89 -26.18 -6.88
CA ALA A 20 31.03 -24.84 -7.43
C ALA A 20 31.22 -23.89 -6.24
N LEU A 21 32.40 -23.29 -6.14
CA LEU A 21 32.68 -22.27 -5.12
C LEU A 21 31.55 -21.25 -5.19
N ALA A 22 30.85 -21.06 -4.07
CA ALA A 22 29.83 -20.03 -3.96
C ALA A 22 30.48 -18.70 -4.36
N GLN A 23 30.04 -18.14 -5.50
CA GLN A 23 30.47 -16.81 -5.93
C GLN A 23 30.29 -15.84 -4.76
N GLY A 24 31.35 -15.13 -4.39
CA GLY A 24 31.26 -14.17 -3.30
C GLY A 24 30.24 -13.08 -3.66
N GLY A 25 29.49 -12.56 -2.70
CA GLY A 25 28.52 -11.47 -2.96
C GLY A 25 29.17 -10.25 -3.63
N SER A 26 30.45 -9.98 -3.36
CA SER A 26 31.21 -8.93 -4.05
C SER A 26 31.40 -9.19 -5.55
N ASP A 27 31.44 -10.47 -5.98
CA ASP A 27 31.62 -10.82 -7.39
C ASP A 27 30.35 -10.58 -8.21
N LEU A 28 29.17 -10.85 -7.63
CA LEU A 28 27.87 -10.57 -8.26
C LEU A 28 27.71 -9.07 -8.55
N VAL A 29 28.01 -8.22 -7.56
CA VAL A 29 27.94 -6.76 -7.71
C VAL A 29 28.92 -6.26 -8.79
N LYS A 30 30.16 -6.76 -8.80
CA LYS A 30 31.17 -6.38 -9.81
C LYS A 30 30.73 -6.77 -11.23
N GLN A 31 30.19 -7.98 -11.40
CA GLN A 31 29.68 -8.44 -12.69
C GLN A 31 28.52 -7.58 -13.19
N ALA A 32 27.59 -7.24 -12.29
CA ALA A 32 26.47 -6.38 -12.61
C ALA A 32 26.92 -4.97 -13.01
N VAL A 33 27.84 -4.34 -12.27
CA VAL A 33 28.41 -3.04 -12.64
C VAL A 33 29.11 -3.11 -14.00
N ALA A 34 29.85 -4.18 -14.29
CA ALA A 34 30.47 -4.36 -15.61
C ALA A 34 29.42 -4.49 -16.73
N ALA A 35 28.34 -5.25 -16.49
CA ALA A 35 27.23 -5.42 -17.44
C ALA A 35 26.44 -4.11 -17.66
N GLU A 36 26.33 -3.26 -16.64
CA GLU A 36 25.67 -1.95 -16.72
C GLU A 36 26.52 -0.87 -17.41
N GLY A 37 27.79 -1.14 -17.71
CA GLY A 37 28.67 -0.22 -18.44
C GLY A 37 29.94 0.21 -17.67
N GLY A 38 30.25 -0.41 -16.54
CA GLY A 38 31.55 -0.31 -15.87
C GLY A 38 31.94 1.12 -15.48
N ASP A 39 33.06 1.61 -16.02
CA ASP A 39 33.59 2.95 -15.69
C ASP A 39 32.68 4.07 -16.21
N GLU A 40 32.03 3.87 -17.37
CA GLU A 40 31.07 4.82 -17.93
C GLU A 40 29.84 5.02 -17.03
N LEU A 41 29.42 3.99 -16.29
CA LEU A 41 28.33 4.10 -15.31
C LEU A 41 28.64 5.14 -14.23
N ARG A 42 29.91 5.23 -13.80
CA ARG A 42 30.36 6.22 -12.81
C ARG A 42 30.40 7.65 -13.36
N GLN A 43 30.46 7.80 -14.69
CA GLN A 43 30.46 9.09 -15.37
C GLN A 43 29.05 9.63 -15.65
N LEU A 44 28.01 8.80 -15.50
CA LEU A 44 26.62 9.24 -15.61
C LEU A 44 26.24 10.13 -14.43
N LYS A 45 26.20 11.45 -14.63
CA LYS A 45 25.90 12.46 -13.59
C LYS A 45 24.44 12.91 -13.59
N GLY A 46 23.71 12.67 -14.66
CA GLY A 46 22.28 12.95 -14.69
C GLY A 46 21.53 12.22 -15.80
N LEU A 47 20.21 12.24 -15.70
CA LEU A 47 19.29 11.65 -16.65
C LEU A 47 18.12 12.59 -16.94
N ALA A 48 17.70 12.65 -18.20
CA ALA A 48 16.38 13.15 -18.57
C ALA A 48 15.56 11.96 -19.08
N ILE A 49 14.39 11.73 -18.48
CA ILE A 49 13.53 10.58 -18.78
C ILE A 49 12.15 11.10 -19.15
N LYS A 50 11.55 10.56 -20.21
CA LYS A 50 10.11 10.67 -20.45
C LYS A 50 9.49 9.30 -20.56
N GLY A 51 8.31 9.12 -19.98
CA GLY A 51 7.69 7.81 -19.91
C GLY A 51 6.20 7.81 -19.66
N ASP A 52 5.67 6.60 -19.64
CA ASP A 52 4.30 6.26 -19.22
C ASP A 52 4.34 5.60 -17.86
N ALA A 53 3.28 5.78 -17.08
CA ALA A 53 3.07 5.01 -15.87
C ALA A 53 1.64 4.47 -15.78
N LYS A 54 1.51 3.30 -15.17
CA LYS A 54 0.24 2.67 -14.86
C LYS A 54 0.23 2.23 -13.40
N PHE A 55 -0.94 2.26 -12.78
CA PHE A 55 -1.07 2.09 -11.34
C PHE A 55 -2.24 1.17 -11.00
N TRP A 56 -2.05 0.33 -9.99
CA TRP A 56 -3.03 -0.63 -9.49
C TRP A 56 -3.01 -0.72 -7.98
N GLU A 57 -4.14 -1.12 -7.39
CA GLU A 57 -4.28 -1.34 -5.96
C GLU A 57 -4.95 -2.69 -5.65
N PRO A 58 -4.22 -3.68 -5.11
CA PRO A 58 -4.80 -4.97 -4.70
C PRO A 58 -5.86 -4.83 -3.61
N GLY A 59 -5.68 -3.91 -2.67
CA GLY A 59 -6.60 -3.66 -1.56
C GLY A 59 -7.88 -2.90 -1.93
N GLN A 60 -8.16 -2.73 -3.22
CA GLN A 60 -9.35 -2.05 -3.76
C GLN A 60 -10.05 -2.89 -4.85
N SER A 61 -9.69 -4.18 -4.97
CA SER A 61 -10.26 -5.10 -5.96
C SER A 61 -11.77 -5.28 -5.78
N PHE A 62 -12.47 -5.75 -6.83
CA PHE A 62 -13.90 -6.04 -6.74
C PHE A 62 -14.19 -7.31 -5.92
N LEU A 63 -13.39 -8.37 -6.08
CA LEU A 63 -13.45 -9.59 -5.27
C LEU A 63 -12.27 -9.61 -4.29
N ALA A 64 -12.48 -10.13 -3.08
CA ALA A 64 -11.42 -10.22 -2.10
C ALA A 64 -10.24 -11.09 -2.58
N GLY A 65 -9.05 -10.49 -2.65
CA GLY A 65 -7.82 -11.19 -3.09
C GLY A 65 -7.74 -11.51 -4.58
N SER A 66 -8.57 -10.87 -5.43
CA SER A 66 -8.49 -11.01 -6.88
C SER A 66 -7.54 -10.00 -7.52
N GLU A 67 -7.62 -9.88 -8.85
CA GLU A 67 -6.88 -8.91 -9.64
C GLU A 67 -6.95 -7.48 -9.06
N PRO A 68 -5.81 -6.78 -8.97
CA PRO A 68 -5.73 -5.41 -8.50
C PRO A 68 -6.64 -4.45 -9.27
N ARG A 69 -7.23 -3.50 -8.55
CA ARG A 69 -8.02 -2.43 -9.16
C ARG A 69 -7.13 -1.51 -9.96
N PHE A 70 -7.43 -1.31 -11.24
CA PHE A 70 -6.75 -0.30 -12.03
C PHE A 70 -7.10 1.11 -11.54
N LEU A 71 -6.08 1.90 -11.23
CA LEU A 71 -6.22 3.25 -10.68
C LEU A 71 -6.17 4.32 -11.75
N GLY A 72 -5.45 4.07 -12.84
CA GLY A 72 -5.30 5.00 -13.94
C GLY A 72 -3.89 5.03 -14.52
N ASP A 73 -3.73 5.90 -15.50
CA ASP A 73 -2.51 6.08 -16.27
C ASP A 73 -1.82 7.41 -15.92
N ALA A 74 -0.60 7.57 -16.39
CA ALA A 74 0.11 8.83 -16.39
C ALA A 74 1.12 8.91 -17.52
N THR A 75 1.50 10.12 -17.87
CA THR A 75 2.80 10.38 -18.47
C THR A 75 3.67 11.17 -17.50
N PHE A 76 4.98 11.04 -17.62
CA PHE A 76 5.91 11.81 -16.80
C PHE A 76 7.14 12.25 -17.58
N ALA A 77 7.74 13.33 -17.10
CA ALA A 77 9.05 13.81 -17.50
C ALA A 77 9.89 14.06 -16.25
N MET A 78 11.03 13.39 -16.13
CA MET A 78 11.93 13.46 -14.99
C MET A 78 13.27 14.05 -15.42
N THR A 79 13.77 15.01 -14.64
CA THR A 79 15.18 15.40 -14.62
C THR A 79 15.80 14.89 -13.34
N TRP A 80 16.80 14.01 -13.46
CA TRP A 80 17.48 13.38 -12.34
C TRP A 80 18.94 13.83 -12.32
N ASP A 81 19.33 14.56 -11.27
CA ASP A 81 20.70 14.94 -11.00
C ASP A 81 21.28 13.94 -9.99
N LEU A 82 21.95 12.91 -10.52
CA LEU A 82 22.53 11.82 -9.75
C LEU A 82 23.67 12.32 -8.86
N ALA A 83 24.46 13.27 -9.37
CA ALA A 83 25.61 13.83 -8.66
C ALA A 83 25.22 14.56 -7.36
N ASN A 84 24.04 15.18 -7.33
CA ASN A 84 23.55 15.96 -6.19
C ASN A 84 22.36 15.29 -5.47
N ASN A 85 22.05 14.04 -5.79
CA ASN A 85 20.94 13.25 -5.22
C ASN A 85 19.62 14.03 -5.19
N ARG A 86 19.22 14.57 -6.35
CA ARG A 86 17.97 15.33 -6.50
C ARG A 86 17.26 14.99 -7.79
N ALA A 87 15.93 15.02 -7.75
CA ALA A 87 15.10 14.70 -8.90
C ALA A 87 13.88 15.61 -8.97
N ARG A 88 13.48 15.94 -10.18
CA ARG A 88 12.27 16.71 -10.48
C ARG A 88 11.45 15.94 -11.50
N THR A 89 10.24 15.55 -11.12
CA THR A 89 9.34 14.75 -11.97
C THR A 89 8.05 15.52 -12.19
N ALA A 90 7.79 15.90 -13.42
CA ALA A 90 6.51 16.44 -13.85
C ALA A 90 5.59 15.28 -14.25
N TRP A 91 4.37 15.28 -13.71
CA TRP A 91 3.35 14.27 -13.93
C TRP A 91 2.14 14.86 -14.65
N ASP A 92 1.58 14.09 -15.58
CA ASP A 92 0.24 14.27 -16.15
C ASP A 92 -0.56 13.00 -15.86
N ARG A 93 -1.43 13.06 -14.85
CA ARG A 93 -2.17 11.90 -14.31
C ARG A 93 -3.59 11.87 -14.84
N ASP A 94 -4.03 10.70 -15.30
CA ASP A 94 -5.42 10.40 -15.63
C ASP A 94 -5.95 9.30 -14.68
N GLN A 95 -6.37 9.72 -13.49
CA GLN A 95 -6.86 8.82 -12.45
C GLN A 95 -8.30 8.39 -12.76
N LYS A 96 -8.52 7.08 -12.85
CA LYS A 96 -9.81 6.41 -13.12
C LYS A 96 -10.53 5.95 -11.86
N TYR A 97 -9.80 5.71 -10.78
CA TYR A 97 -10.34 5.28 -9.49
C TYR A 97 -9.52 5.89 -8.33
N PRO A 98 -10.15 6.31 -7.21
CA PRO A 98 -11.57 6.20 -6.89
C PRO A 98 -12.42 7.28 -7.57
N ASP A 99 -13.74 7.07 -7.62
CA ASP A 99 -14.66 8.07 -8.15
C ASP A 99 -14.73 9.33 -7.24
N PRO A 100 -14.95 10.52 -7.83
CA PRO A 100 -14.95 10.77 -9.26
C PRO A 100 -13.54 10.70 -9.88
N PRO A 101 -13.41 10.32 -11.16
CA PRO A 101 -12.14 10.38 -11.88
C PRO A 101 -11.55 11.79 -11.89
N VAL A 102 -10.23 11.90 -11.81
CA VAL A 102 -9.52 13.18 -11.77
C VAL A 102 -8.37 13.19 -12.77
N LYS A 103 -8.24 14.28 -13.52
CA LYS A 103 -7.03 14.60 -14.27
C LYS A 103 -6.26 15.68 -13.54
N ILE A 104 -4.98 15.44 -13.28
CA ILE A 104 -4.15 16.38 -12.52
C ILE A 104 -2.73 16.43 -13.06
N LYS A 105 -2.21 17.66 -13.14
CA LYS A 105 -0.81 17.95 -13.47
C LYS A 105 -0.11 18.52 -12.25
N TYR A 106 1.06 18.01 -11.94
CA TYR A 106 1.89 18.53 -10.86
C TYR A 106 3.34 18.15 -11.08
N THR A 107 4.24 18.80 -10.35
CA THR A 107 5.67 18.48 -10.32
C THR A 107 6.07 18.11 -8.91
N GLU A 108 6.72 16.96 -8.74
CA GLU A 108 7.42 16.60 -7.51
C GLU A 108 8.88 17.00 -7.63
N THR A 109 9.40 17.71 -6.65
CA THR A 109 10.84 18.01 -6.53
C THR A 109 11.36 17.42 -5.23
N VAL A 110 12.34 16.53 -5.33
CA VAL A 110 12.94 15.80 -4.22
C VAL A 110 14.41 16.20 -4.14
N LEU A 111 14.81 16.75 -3.00
CA LEU A 111 16.18 17.14 -2.69
C LEU A 111 16.70 16.32 -1.49
N PRO A 112 18.01 16.36 -1.17
CA PRO A 112 18.54 15.64 -0.02
C PRO A 112 17.92 16.04 1.33
N ALA A 113 17.59 17.32 1.50
CA ALA A 113 17.12 17.86 2.79
C ALA A 113 15.61 18.13 2.85
N LEU A 114 14.92 18.27 1.72
CA LEU A 114 13.49 18.58 1.65
C LEU A 114 12.89 18.18 0.31
N GLY A 115 11.57 18.09 0.25
CA GLY A 115 10.83 17.86 -0.99
C GLY A 115 9.58 18.72 -1.03
N TYR A 116 9.07 18.98 -2.23
CA TYR A 116 7.84 19.74 -2.41
C TYR A 116 7.11 19.35 -3.69
N VAL A 117 5.81 19.62 -3.69
CA VAL A 117 4.94 19.46 -4.84
C VAL A 117 4.49 20.81 -5.33
N THR A 118 4.59 21.05 -6.62
CA THR A 118 4.06 22.25 -7.28
C THR A 118 2.92 21.85 -8.21
N ASP A 119 1.75 22.42 -7.99
CA ASP A 119 0.61 22.33 -8.92
C ASP A 119 0.32 23.70 -9.56
N GLU A 120 -0.80 23.83 -10.26
CA GLU A 120 -1.20 25.09 -10.90
C GLU A 120 -1.49 26.23 -9.90
N LYS A 121 -1.69 25.91 -8.61
CA LYS A 121 -2.11 26.87 -7.59
C LYS A 121 -0.95 27.29 -6.69
N SER A 122 -0.11 26.35 -6.26
CA SER A 122 0.90 26.61 -5.23
C SER A 122 2.03 25.57 -5.22
N SER A 123 3.07 25.86 -4.44
CA SER A 123 4.09 24.88 -4.03
C SER A 123 3.94 24.56 -2.55
N GLN A 124 3.82 23.28 -2.21
CA GLN A 124 3.62 22.81 -0.84
C GLN A 124 4.74 21.83 -0.45
N PRO A 125 5.30 21.94 0.77
CA PRO A 125 6.29 20.98 1.24
C PRO A 125 5.69 19.58 1.38
N MET A 126 6.51 18.57 1.08
CA MET A 126 6.18 17.18 1.39
C MET A 126 6.31 16.93 2.89
N SER A 127 5.49 16.03 3.43
CA SER A 127 5.71 15.38 4.73
C SER A 127 7.04 14.62 4.74
N GLY A 128 7.63 14.49 5.93
CA GLY A 128 8.89 13.76 6.13
C GLY A 128 8.81 12.30 5.70
N ILE A 129 7.66 11.65 5.87
CA ILE A 129 7.46 10.27 5.39
C ILE A 129 7.44 10.19 3.85
N ARG A 130 6.88 11.20 3.16
CA ARG A 130 6.82 11.23 1.70
C ARG A 130 8.18 11.47 1.09
N ILE A 131 8.95 12.44 1.59
CA ILE A 131 10.31 12.64 1.10
C ILE A 131 11.19 11.41 1.38
N ALA A 132 11.17 10.84 2.59
CA ALA A 132 11.95 9.64 2.89
C ALA A 132 11.61 8.49 1.94
N THR A 133 10.33 8.37 1.56
CA THR A 133 9.87 7.40 0.57
C THR A 133 10.44 7.67 -0.82
N HIS A 134 10.32 8.89 -1.34
CA HIS A 134 10.89 9.20 -2.65
C HIS A 134 12.42 9.05 -2.67
N GLN A 135 13.12 9.44 -1.61
CA GLN A 135 14.57 9.27 -1.51
C GLN A 135 14.97 7.79 -1.55
N ARG A 136 14.24 6.92 -0.84
CA ARG A 136 14.44 5.47 -0.93
C ARG A 136 14.26 4.97 -2.36
N GLU A 137 13.20 5.38 -3.05
CA GLU A 137 12.92 4.90 -4.40
C GLU A 137 13.88 5.47 -5.45
N LEU A 138 14.37 6.70 -5.27
CA LEU A 138 15.45 7.25 -6.09
C LEU A 138 16.73 6.42 -5.90
N GLU A 139 17.16 6.15 -4.66
CA GLU A 139 18.33 5.31 -4.42
C GLU A 139 18.13 3.89 -5.00
N ARG A 140 16.95 3.30 -4.79
CA ARG A 140 16.62 1.93 -5.24
C ARG A 140 16.61 1.79 -6.76
N ALA A 141 16.10 2.79 -7.47
CA ALA A 141 16.06 2.81 -8.93
C ALA A 141 17.34 3.42 -9.55
N SER A 142 18.29 3.87 -8.72
CA SER A 142 19.46 4.60 -9.19
C SER A 142 20.42 3.69 -9.97
N PRO A 143 20.92 4.12 -11.13
CA PRO A 143 22.03 3.43 -11.81
C PRO A 143 23.32 3.43 -10.97
N TRP A 144 23.40 4.20 -9.89
CA TRP A 144 24.54 4.22 -8.97
C TRP A 144 24.40 3.29 -7.77
N LEU A 145 23.27 2.61 -7.57
CA LEU A 145 23.07 1.70 -6.43
C LEU A 145 24.19 0.66 -6.36
N LEU A 146 24.49 0.01 -7.49
CA LEU A 146 25.54 -1.01 -7.56
C LEU A 146 26.96 -0.44 -7.52
N VAL A 147 27.17 0.75 -8.08
CA VAL A 147 28.46 1.47 -7.96
C VAL A 147 28.77 1.73 -6.49
N LYS A 148 27.77 2.20 -5.73
CA LYS A 148 27.88 2.47 -4.30
C LYS A 148 28.10 1.18 -3.51
N ALA A 149 27.30 0.14 -3.77
CA ALA A 149 27.47 -1.18 -3.14
C ALA A 149 28.87 -1.78 -3.39
N MET A 150 29.42 -1.60 -4.59
CA MET A 150 30.78 -2.04 -4.92
C MET A 150 31.85 -1.27 -4.14
N GLY A 151 31.72 0.06 -4.04
CA GLY A 151 32.62 0.91 -3.24
C GLY A 151 32.52 0.63 -1.74
N GLU A 152 31.34 0.23 -1.27
CA GLU A 152 31.02 -0.09 0.12
C GLU A 152 30.93 -1.60 0.35
N SER A 153 31.81 -2.39 -0.27
CA SER A 153 31.77 -3.87 -0.23
C SER A 153 31.68 -4.47 1.19
N GLY A 154 32.20 -3.77 2.20
CA GLY A 154 32.05 -4.14 3.62
C GLY A 154 30.61 -4.18 4.13
N LYS A 155 29.65 -3.55 3.44
CA LYS A 155 28.21 -3.54 3.71
C LYS A 155 27.40 -4.48 2.81
N VAL A 156 28.05 -5.19 1.90
CA VAL A 156 27.43 -6.21 1.05
C VAL A 156 27.55 -7.58 1.71
N ARG A 157 26.46 -8.35 1.72
CA ARG A 157 26.40 -9.72 2.27
C ARG A 157 25.72 -10.65 1.27
N ALA A 158 26.06 -11.93 1.32
CA ALA A 158 25.34 -12.95 0.55
C ALA A 158 23.90 -13.07 1.09
N ALA A 159 22.90 -13.08 0.21
CA ALA A 159 21.50 -13.28 0.58
C ALA A 159 20.98 -14.67 0.20
N GLY A 160 21.85 -15.55 -0.31
CA GLY A 160 21.44 -16.82 -0.91
C GLY A 160 20.60 -16.60 -2.17
N SER A 161 20.05 -17.68 -2.73
CA SER A 161 19.10 -17.54 -3.84
C SER A 161 17.74 -17.05 -3.35
N GLN A 162 17.17 -16.10 -4.08
CA GLN A 162 15.88 -15.47 -3.78
C GLN A 162 14.86 -15.80 -4.87
N ARG A 163 13.60 -15.99 -4.46
CA ARG A 163 12.49 -16.20 -5.39
C ARG A 163 12.05 -14.89 -6.03
N LEU A 164 11.81 -14.94 -7.34
CA LEU A 164 11.12 -13.92 -8.12
C LEU A 164 10.19 -14.64 -9.09
N GLY A 165 8.90 -14.72 -8.75
CA GLY A 165 7.97 -15.62 -9.42
C GLY A 165 8.48 -17.06 -9.35
N GLN A 166 8.49 -17.76 -10.48
CA GLN A 166 8.95 -19.14 -10.55
C GLN A 166 10.48 -19.28 -10.53
N GLN A 167 11.22 -18.19 -10.72
CA GLN A 167 12.68 -18.22 -10.79
C GLN A 167 13.32 -18.21 -9.40
N SER A 168 14.52 -18.78 -9.30
CA SER A 168 15.39 -18.71 -8.13
C SER A 168 16.70 -18.06 -8.57
N LEU A 169 16.94 -16.83 -8.13
CA LEU A 169 18.01 -15.97 -8.63
C LEU A 169 19.08 -15.76 -7.57
N PRO A 170 20.38 -15.71 -7.93
CA PRO A 170 21.43 -15.32 -7.00
C PRO A 170 21.20 -13.88 -6.50
N ALA A 171 21.48 -13.63 -5.23
CA ALA A 171 21.23 -12.33 -4.63
C ALA A 171 22.27 -11.93 -3.57
N VAL A 172 22.36 -10.63 -3.36
CA VAL A 172 23.09 -10.01 -2.26
C VAL A 172 22.16 -9.10 -1.46
N SER A 173 22.46 -8.91 -0.18
CA SER A 173 21.92 -7.79 0.58
C SER A 173 22.96 -6.68 0.67
N TYR A 174 22.50 -5.44 0.54
CA TYR A 174 23.30 -4.23 0.65
C TYR A 174 22.64 -3.29 1.64
N ALA A 175 23.36 -2.96 2.72
CA ALA A 175 22.91 -2.02 3.73
C ALA A 175 23.36 -0.61 3.38
N ASP A 176 22.39 0.30 3.20
CA ASP A 176 22.61 1.69 2.86
C ASP A 176 21.84 2.61 3.83
N GLY A 177 22.55 3.16 4.81
CA GLY A 177 21.94 3.88 5.92
C GLY A 177 20.90 3.01 6.63
N PRO A 178 19.64 3.47 6.78
CA PRO A 178 18.57 2.69 7.40
C PRO A 178 17.96 1.64 6.45
N MET A 179 18.34 1.63 5.18
CA MET A 179 17.77 0.74 4.17
C MET A 179 18.57 -0.54 4.04
N THR A 180 17.89 -1.63 3.73
CA THR A 180 18.52 -2.86 3.24
C THR A 180 17.88 -3.25 1.93
N PHE A 181 18.67 -3.24 0.86
CA PHE A 181 18.24 -3.69 -0.46
C PHE A 181 18.70 -5.12 -0.68
N THR A 182 17.79 -6.00 -1.07
CA THR A 182 18.14 -7.32 -1.59
C THR A 182 18.15 -7.23 -3.11
N ILE A 183 19.31 -7.38 -3.73
CA ILE A 183 19.49 -7.23 -5.18
C ILE A 183 19.58 -8.63 -5.79
N LEU A 184 18.66 -8.95 -6.70
CA LEU A 184 18.56 -10.22 -7.40
C LEU A 184 19.13 -10.04 -8.80
N PHE A 185 20.00 -10.95 -9.22
CA PHE A 185 20.70 -10.84 -10.51
C PHE A 185 20.23 -11.92 -11.48
N ASP A 186 20.07 -11.55 -12.75
CA ASP A 186 19.90 -12.52 -13.83
C ASP A 186 21.25 -13.25 -14.06
N PRO A 187 21.32 -14.59 -13.95
CA PRO A 187 22.59 -15.31 -14.04
C PRO A 187 23.18 -15.34 -15.45
N LYS A 188 22.42 -14.97 -16.49
CA LYS A 188 22.88 -14.95 -17.89
C LYS A 188 23.39 -13.57 -18.29
N THR A 189 22.68 -12.51 -17.93
CA THR A 189 23.04 -11.14 -18.32
C THR A 189 23.86 -10.42 -17.26
N HIS A 190 23.88 -10.95 -16.03
CA HIS A 190 24.44 -10.32 -14.82
C HIS A 190 23.75 -9.02 -14.38
N LEU A 191 22.77 -8.53 -15.15
CA LEU A 191 22.02 -7.34 -14.80
C LEU A 191 21.05 -7.61 -13.64
N PRO A 192 20.72 -6.60 -12.82
CA PRO A 192 19.67 -6.73 -11.82
C PRO A 192 18.34 -7.14 -12.46
N ALA A 193 17.76 -8.23 -11.97
CA ALA A 193 16.40 -8.64 -12.29
C ALA A 193 15.39 -7.94 -11.38
N ALA A 194 15.75 -7.72 -10.11
CA ALA A 194 14.94 -6.96 -9.17
C ALA A 194 15.77 -6.36 -8.03
N VAL A 195 15.30 -5.23 -7.50
CA VAL A 195 15.78 -4.65 -6.23
C VAL A 195 14.65 -4.67 -5.21
N ARG A 196 14.78 -5.52 -4.21
CA ARG A 196 13.75 -5.83 -3.19
C ARG A 196 14.00 -5.06 -1.91
N THR A 197 12.94 -4.51 -1.32
CA THR A 197 12.87 -4.15 0.10
C THR A 197 11.89 -5.06 0.83
N ARG A 198 11.99 -5.09 2.16
CA ARG A 198 11.00 -5.73 3.04
C ARG A 198 10.21 -4.62 3.71
N ASP A 199 8.91 -4.60 3.47
CA ASP A 199 8.00 -3.56 3.95
C ASP A 199 6.82 -4.22 4.70
N ASP A 200 6.22 -3.48 5.63
CA ASP A 200 4.93 -3.87 6.23
C ASP A 200 3.78 -3.51 5.28
N ASP A 201 2.82 -4.42 5.18
CA ASP A 201 1.56 -4.24 4.50
C ASP A 201 0.41 -4.32 5.49
N ASN A 202 -0.54 -3.40 5.40
CA ASN A 202 -1.63 -3.37 6.37
C ASN A 202 -2.63 -4.51 6.21
N ILE A 203 -2.53 -5.35 5.18
CA ILE A 203 -3.30 -6.60 5.05
C ILE A 203 -2.38 -7.83 5.05
N ASN A 204 -1.32 -7.81 4.25
CA ASN A 204 -0.45 -8.96 4.05
C ASN A 204 0.66 -9.07 5.11
N GLY A 205 0.82 -8.07 5.98
CA GLY A 205 1.92 -7.99 6.93
C GLY A 205 3.27 -7.93 6.24
N ASP A 206 4.21 -8.76 6.70
CA ASP A 206 5.58 -8.82 6.20
C ASP A 206 5.63 -9.13 4.68
N SER A 207 5.93 -8.12 3.87
CA SER A 207 5.81 -8.21 2.42
C SER A 207 7.15 -7.96 1.71
N ASN A 208 7.35 -8.68 0.60
CA ASN A 208 8.36 -8.30 -0.38
C ASN A 208 7.82 -7.13 -1.21
N PHE A 209 8.57 -6.05 -1.28
CA PHE A 209 8.29 -4.94 -2.18
C PHE A 209 9.38 -4.85 -3.26
N ASP A 210 9.08 -5.42 -4.41
CA ASP A 210 10.04 -5.60 -5.50
C ASP A 210 9.96 -4.45 -6.50
N LEU A 211 11.13 -3.94 -6.91
CA LEU A 211 11.29 -3.19 -8.14
C LEU A 211 11.89 -4.14 -9.17
N VAL A 212 11.05 -4.68 -10.05
CA VAL A 212 11.45 -5.59 -11.12
C VAL A 212 11.90 -4.79 -12.34
N LEU A 213 13.09 -5.11 -12.83
CA LEU A 213 13.79 -4.35 -13.86
C LEU A 213 13.89 -5.19 -15.14
N THR A 214 13.36 -4.64 -16.23
CA THR A 214 13.28 -5.32 -17.53
C THR A 214 13.51 -4.34 -18.66
N ASP A 215 13.63 -4.87 -19.89
CA ASP A 215 13.84 -4.07 -21.10
C ASP A 215 15.12 -3.20 -21.00
N TRP A 216 16.24 -3.85 -20.66
CA TRP A 216 17.54 -3.19 -20.55
C TRP A 216 18.02 -2.72 -21.93
N LYS A 217 18.32 -1.43 -22.05
CA LYS A 217 18.74 -0.79 -23.30
C LYS A 217 19.97 0.10 -23.09
N PRO A 218 20.78 0.28 -24.14
CA PRO A 218 21.89 1.22 -24.11
C PRO A 218 21.38 2.67 -24.07
N VAL A 219 21.93 3.46 -23.14
CA VAL A 219 21.82 4.92 -23.10
C VAL A 219 23.25 5.48 -23.13
N GLY A 220 23.73 5.80 -24.33
CA GLY A 220 25.17 6.00 -24.53
C GLY A 220 25.92 4.68 -24.35
N ARG A 221 26.84 4.62 -23.38
CA ARG A 221 27.65 3.42 -23.08
C ARG A 221 27.20 2.65 -21.84
N VAL A 222 26.13 3.08 -21.19
CA VAL A 222 25.56 2.40 -20.02
C VAL A 222 24.29 1.65 -20.40
N GLN A 223 23.98 0.57 -19.70
CA GLN A 223 22.69 -0.11 -19.78
C GLN A 223 21.76 0.41 -18.70
N LEU A 224 20.53 0.75 -19.07
CA LEU A 224 19.47 1.13 -18.13
C LEU A 224 18.21 0.31 -18.40
N ALA A 225 17.47 -0.05 -17.35
CA ALA A 225 16.18 -0.69 -17.49
C ALA A 225 15.14 0.34 -17.99
N HIS A 226 14.39 0.00 -19.04
CA HIS A 226 13.30 0.85 -19.54
C HIS A 226 11.92 0.45 -19.03
N SER A 227 11.80 -0.68 -18.32
CA SER A 227 10.55 -1.13 -17.72
C SER A 227 10.76 -1.47 -16.25
N LEU A 228 10.15 -0.65 -15.39
CA LEU A 228 10.24 -0.71 -13.93
C LEU A 228 8.87 -1.11 -13.38
N SER A 229 8.77 -2.30 -12.80
CA SER A 229 7.52 -2.87 -12.26
C SER A 229 7.61 -2.97 -10.74
N TYR A 230 6.80 -2.19 -10.03
CA TYR A 230 6.67 -2.23 -8.58
C TYR A 230 5.68 -3.31 -8.17
N ARG A 231 6.08 -4.20 -7.27
CA ARG A 231 5.24 -5.35 -6.87
C ARG A 231 5.22 -5.56 -5.36
N VAL A 232 4.04 -5.79 -4.81
CA VAL A 232 3.84 -6.26 -3.42
C VAL A 232 3.54 -7.74 -3.48
N ASN A 233 4.42 -8.58 -2.94
CA ASN A 233 4.28 -10.04 -2.97
C ASN A 233 3.92 -10.57 -4.38
N GLU A 234 4.70 -10.14 -5.38
CA GLU A 234 4.53 -10.47 -6.81
C GLU A 234 3.34 -9.80 -7.52
N VAL A 235 2.45 -9.15 -6.79
CA VAL A 235 1.32 -8.40 -7.36
C VAL A 235 1.77 -7.02 -7.82
N GLU A 236 1.63 -6.72 -9.12
CA GLU A 236 2.01 -5.42 -9.67
C GLU A 236 1.10 -4.29 -9.19
N VAL A 237 1.70 -3.24 -8.65
CA VAL A 237 1.01 -2.04 -8.13
C VAL A 237 1.38 -0.77 -8.91
N ALA A 238 2.51 -0.77 -9.60
CA ALA A 238 2.84 0.26 -10.58
C ALA A 238 3.77 -0.29 -11.66
N ARG A 239 3.68 0.30 -12.85
CA ARG A 239 4.63 0.08 -13.94
C ARG A 239 5.02 1.40 -14.55
N LEU A 240 6.31 1.69 -14.61
CA LEU A 240 6.86 2.84 -15.33
C LEU A 240 7.60 2.32 -16.58
N THR A 241 7.29 2.90 -17.73
CA THR A 241 7.92 2.57 -19.02
C THR A 241 8.65 3.80 -19.54
N TYR A 242 9.97 3.73 -19.66
CA TYR A 242 10.82 4.81 -20.17
C TYR A 242 10.81 4.78 -21.69
N ARG A 243 10.20 5.80 -22.30
CA ARG A 243 10.15 5.96 -23.76
C ARG A 243 11.41 6.65 -24.28
N GLU A 244 11.84 7.71 -23.60
CA GLU A 244 13.02 8.49 -23.93
C GLU A 244 13.91 8.59 -22.71
N VAL A 245 15.20 8.30 -22.87
CA VAL A 245 16.21 8.47 -21.83
C VAL A 245 17.45 9.10 -22.44
N SER A 246 17.89 10.22 -21.86
CA SER A 246 19.11 10.91 -22.26
C SER A 246 20.07 11.01 -21.09
N ALA A 247 21.31 10.58 -21.31
CA ALA A 247 22.40 10.70 -20.35
C ALA A 247 22.97 12.12 -20.31
N ASN A 248 23.30 12.58 -19.10
CA ASN A 248 23.97 13.86 -18.83
C ASN A 248 23.31 15.06 -19.54
N PRO A 249 21.98 15.27 -19.38
CA PRO A 249 21.34 16.45 -19.95
C PRO A 249 21.92 17.72 -19.33
N ALA A 250 21.86 18.83 -20.06
CA ALA A 250 22.07 20.14 -19.45
C ALA A 250 20.96 20.40 -18.43
N ILE A 251 21.33 20.63 -17.16
CA ILE A 251 20.40 20.95 -16.08
C ILE A 251 20.49 22.45 -15.80
N ALA A 252 19.36 23.15 -15.96
CA ALA A 252 19.29 24.57 -15.66
C ALA A 252 19.61 24.85 -14.18
N ALA A 253 20.32 25.95 -13.90
CA ALA A 253 20.77 26.29 -12.54
C ALA A 253 19.61 26.46 -11.55
N ASP A 254 18.45 26.91 -12.04
CA ASP A 254 17.23 27.16 -11.27
C ASP A 254 16.24 25.98 -11.26
N MET A 255 16.55 24.86 -11.94
CA MET A 255 15.69 23.67 -12.05
C MET A 255 15.21 23.16 -10.68
N PHE A 256 16.04 23.34 -9.66
CA PHE A 256 15.81 22.85 -8.29
C PHE A 256 15.68 23.99 -7.26
N SER A 257 15.41 25.21 -7.72
CA SER A 257 15.19 26.36 -6.84
C SER A 257 13.97 26.14 -5.96
N VAL A 258 14.15 26.23 -4.64
CA VAL A 258 13.09 26.02 -3.65
C VAL A 258 12.36 27.35 -3.39
N PRO A 259 11.03 27.41 -3.51
CA PRO A 259 10.26 28.59 -3.13
C PRO A 259 10.43 28.95 -1.63
N GLU A 260 10.50 30.24 -1.29
CA GLU A 260 10.70 30.68 0.11
C GLU A 260 9.64 30.14 1.08
N ALA A 261 8.36 30.11 0.65
CA ALA A 261 7.28 29.55 1.46
C ALA A 261 7.50 28.06 1.78
N VAL A 262 8.07 27.30 0.84
CA VAL A 262 8.45 25.90 1.06
C VAL A 262 9.62 25.81 2.04
N LYS A 263 10.67 26.63 1.86
CA LYS A 263 11.82 26.64 2.80
C LYS A 263 11.39 26.88 4.24
N ALA A 264 10.43 27.78 4.46
CA ALA A 264 9.95 28.13 5.78
C ALA A 264 9.13 27.02 6.48
N ALA A 265 8.49 26.12 5.71
CA ALA A 265 7.56 25.13 6.24
C ALA A 265 8.01 23.67 6.05
N ALA A 266 9.05 23.43 5.24
CA ALA A 266 9.52 22.09 4.93
C ALA A 266 10.08 21.37 6.15
N LYS A 267 9.83 20.06 6.18
CA LYS A 267 10.37 19.15 7.18
C LYS A 267 11.48 18.30 6.56
N PRO A 268 12.48 17.88 7.35
CA PRO A 268 13.47 16.93 6.88
C PRO A 268 12.84 15.55 6.62
N PRO A 269 13.53 14.68 5.86
CA PRO A 269 13.11 13.30 5.70
C PRO A 269 12.95 12.57 7.03
N ALA A 270 11.89 11.78 7.17
CA ALA A 270 11.68 10.95 8.35
C ALA A 270 12.76 9.85 8.43
N THR A 271 13.29 9.61 9.62
CA THR A 271 14.41 8.68 9.86
C THR A 271 13.99 7.34 10.46
N GLY A 272 12.72 7.15 10.81
CA GLY A 272 12.22 5.90 11.39
C GLY A 272 10.72 5.71 11.13
N ASN A 273 10.29 4.44 11.15
CA ASN A 273 8.89 4.00 11.03
C ASN A 273 8.16 4.57 9.79
N VAL A 274 8.83 4.63 8.65
CA VAL A 274 8.23 5.12 7.40
C VAL A 274 7.49 3.97 6.70
N PRO A 275 6.17 4.07 6.46
CA PRO A 275 5.42 3.02 5.77
C PRO A 275 5.54 3.20 4.25
N TYR A 276 6.73 2.93 3.73
CA TYR A 276 7.14 3.33 2.39
C TYR A 276 6.18 2.88 1.28
N GLN A 277 5.88 1.57 1.17
CA GLN A 277 4.97 1.09 0.12
C GLN A 277 3.52 1.59 0.28
N TRP A 278 3.08 1.87 1.51
CA TRP A 278 1.77 2.51 1.75
C TRP A 278 1.76 3.95 1.21
N VAL A 279 2.80 4.74 1.48
CA VAL A 279 2.94 6.11 0.94
C VAL A 279 2.89 6.08 -0.59
N LEU A 280 3.66 5.20 -1.22
CA LEU A 280 3.68 5.05 -2.68
C LEU A 280 2.31 4.69 -3.23
N ARG A 281 1.64 3.68 -2.67
CA ARG A 281 0.33 3.24 -3.15
C ARG A 281 -0.76 4.29 -2.97
N ARG A 282 -0.70 5.10 -1.91
CA ARG A 282 -1.59 6.26 -1.76
C ARG A 282 -1.31 7.39 -2.76
N LEU A 283 -0.05 7.60 -3.15
CA LEU A 283 0.32 8.50 -4.25
C LEU A 283 -0.17 7.95 -5.61
N PHE A 284 -0.09 6.64 -5.82
CA PHE A 284 -0.61 5.95 -7.00
C PHE A 284 -2.13 6.08 -7.11
N LEU A 285 -2.83 6.13 -5.98
CA LEU A 285 -4.26 6.41 -5.88
C LEU A 285 -4.61 7.89 -6.07
N THR A 286 -3.62 8.80 -6.08
CA THR A 286 -3.82 10.27 -6.09
C THR A 286 -4.71 10.76 -4.93
N ARG A 287 -4.66 10.06 -3.80
CA ARG A 287 -5.42 10.35 -2.57
C ARG A 287 -4.51 10.42 -1.35
N PHE A 288 -3.23 10.72 -1.56
CA PHE A 288 -2.28 10.84 -0.47
C PHE A 288 -2.55 12.09 0.37
N THR A 289 -2.70 11.88 1.68
CA THR A 289 -2.76 12.97 2.65
C THR A 289 -1.34 13.29 3.06
N ASP A 290 -0.83 14.46 2.64
CA ASP A 290 0.57 14.83 2.87
C ASP A 290 0.81 15.26 4.32
N SER A 291 0.92 14.27 5.20
CA SER A 291 0.98 14.38 6.66
C SER A 291 1.97 13.37 7.21
N ASP A 292 2.75 13.75 8.22
CA ASP A 292 3.57 12.77 8.96
C ASP A 292 2.71 11.86 9.85
N ASN A 293 1.47 12.29 10.12
CA ASN A 293 0.47 11.42 10.69
C ASN A 293 -0.24 10.65 9.55
N ILE A 294 -0.02 9.33 9.51
CA ILE A 294 -0.52 8.49 8.41
C ILE A 294 -2.03 8.21 8.47
N ILE A 295 -2.71 8.55 9.57
CA ILE A 295 -4.15 8.28 9.74
C ILE A 295 -5.02 9.55 9.61
N PHE A 296 -4.46 10.76 9.76
CA PHE A 296 -5.20 12.02 9.59
C PHE A 296 -4.34 13.17 9.01
N PRO A 297 -4.97 14.19 8.38
CA PRO A 297 -4.27 15.33 7.81
C PRO A 297 -3.53 16.17 8.86
N ASN A 298 -2.52 16.93 8.44
CA ASN A 298 -1.83 17.89 9.30
C ASN A 298 -2.83 18.84 9.98
N GLY A 299 -2.70 19.00 11.30
CA GLY A 299 -3.63 19.81 12.12
C GLY A 299 -4.98 19.13 12.41
N GLY A 300 -5.20 17.91 11.91
CA GLY A 300 -6.36 17.08 12.20
C GLY A 300 -6.17 16.16 13.41
N GLY A 301 -7.17 15.31 13.64
CA GLY A 301 -7.16 14.31 14.69
C GLY A 301 -8.47 13.53 14.73
N LEU A 302 -8.41 12.31 15.27
CA LEU A 302 -9.59 11.48 15.47
C LEU A 302 -10.48 12.04 16.59
N LYS A 303 -11.80 11.93 16.43
CA LYS A 303 -12.79 12.36 17.42
C LYS A 303 -14.04 11.50 17.39
N LEU A 304 -14.70 11.39 18.54
CA LEU A 304 -16.04 10.79 18.64
C LEU A 304 -17.11 11.84 18.33
N VAL A 305 -18.01 11.51 17.40
CA VAL A 305 -19.21 12.30 17.11
C VAL A 305 -20.42 11.45 17.45
N GLU A 306 -21.21 11.89 18.42
CA GLU A 306 -22.42 11.19 18.82
C GLU A 306 -23.53 11.37 17.78
N LEU A 307 -24.03 10.27 17.23
CA LEU A 307 -25.10 10.28 16.22
C LEU A 307 -26.48 10.04 16.82
N ALA A 308 -26.52 9.26 17.90
CA ALA A 308 -27.69 8.88 18.68
C ALA A 308 -27.19 8.38 20.05
N PRO A 309 -28.07 8.19 21.05
CA PRO A 309 -27.70 7.50 22.27
C PRO A 309 -26.99 6.18 21.93
N ASN A 310 -25.84 5.94 22.56
CA ASN A 310 -25.01 4.73 22.35
C ASN A 310 -24.39 4.55 20.95
N VAL A 311 -24.51 5.51 20.03
CA VAL A 311 -23.94 5.41 18.67
C VAL A 311 -22.94 6.53 18.43
N GLN A 312 -21.67 6.17 18.21
CA GLN A 312 -20.59 7.12 17.94
C GLN A 312 -20.01 6.88 16.55
N HIS A 313 -19.77 7.96 15.83
CA HIS A 313 -19.02 7.98 14.58
C HIS A 313 -17.61 8.50 14.87
N VAL A 314 -16.59 7.70 14.58
CA VAL A 314 -15.21 8.14 14.66
C VAL A 314 -14.87 8.89 13.39
N GLN A 315 -14.58 10.17 13.51
CA GLN A 315 -14.28 11.08 12.39
C GLN A 315 -12.91 11.73 12.53
N GLY A 316 -12.47 12.42 11.47
CA GLY A 316 -11.25 13.23 11.45
C GLY A 316 -10.03 12.51 10.88
N GLY A 317 -10.16 11.20 10.66
CA GLY A 317 -9.24 10.41 9.85
C GLY A 317 -9.61 10.46 8.38
N THR A 318 -8.84 9.72 7.59
CA THR A 318 -9.09 9.53 6.16
C THR A 318 -10.15 8.47 5.88
N ALA A 319 -10.42 7.55 6.82
CA ALA A 319 -11.60 6.69 6.87
C ALA A 319 -12.10 6.53 8.32
N ASN A 320 -13.37 6.22 8.47
CA ASN A 320 -14.14 6.34 9.71
C ASN A 320 -14.47 4.97 10.32
N ASN A 321 -14.86 4.96 11.59
CA ASN A 321 -15.46 3.81 12.25
C ASN A 321 -16.86 4.16 12.78
N LEU A 322 -17.70 3.15 13.02
CA LEU A 322 -18.89 3.29 13.85
C LEU A 322 -18.72 2.47 15.14
N ILE A 323 -19.17 3.01 16.27
CA ILE A 323 -19.21 2.34 17.57
C ILE A 323 -20.66 2.29 18.02
N VAL A 324 -21.16 1.10 18.32
CA VAL A 324 -22.49 0.90 18.90
C VAL A 324 -22.32 0.22 20.26
N ALA A 325 -22.75 0.90 21.32
CA ALA A 325 -22.77 0.34 22.66
C ALA A 325 -24.06 -0.44 22.90
N MET A 326 -23.92 -1.75 23.04
CA MET A 326 -24.97 -2.68 23.43
C MET A 326 -25.07 -2.70 24.98
N LYS A 327 -25.96 -3.49 25.57
CA LYS A 327 -26.18 -3.59 27.03
C LYS A 327 -24.87 -3.89 27.78
N ASP A 328 -24.19 -4.96 27.40
CA ASP A 328 -23.01 -5.52 28.09
C ASP A 328 -21.74 -5.56 27.22
N HIS A 329 -21.76 -5.05 26.00
CA HIS A 329 -20.62 -5.09 25.07
C HIS A 329 -20.64 -3.96 24.04
N LEU A 330 -19.59 -3.88 23.24
CA LEU A 330 -19.48 -2.97 22.10
C LEU A 330 -19.44 -3.75 20.78
N VAL A 331 -20.03 -3.15 19.75
CA VAL A 331 -19.89 -3.52 18.34
C VAL A 331 -19.17 -2.38 17.62
N ILE A 332 -18.06 -2.70 16.96
CA ILE A 332 -17.28 -1.74 16.18
C ILE A 332 -17.45 -2.07 14.70
N PHE A 333 -17.60 -1.05 13.86
CA PHE A 333 -17.64 -1.18 12.41
C PHE A 333 -16.36 -0.63 11.82
N ASP A 334 -15.80 -1.45 10.94
CA ASP A 334 -14.53 -1.26 10.25
C ASP A 334 -13.33 -1.04 11.19
N ALA A 335 -12.15 -1.21 10.63
CA ALA A 335 -10.86 -1.08 11.28
C ALA A 335 -9.88 -0.36 10.33
N PRO A 336 -10.07 0.94 10.07
CA PRO A 336 -9.25 1.64 9.10
C PRO A 336 -7.76 1.64 9.40
N TYR A 337 -6.99 1.65 8.30
CA TYR A 337 -5.54 1.78 8.23
C TYR A 337 -4.74 0.67 8.87
N GLY A 338 -4.80 0.52 10.19
CA GLY A 338 -3.87 -0.31 10.94
C GLY A 338 -4.00 -0.15 12.44
N GLU A 339 -2.95 -0.59 13.14
CA GLU A 339 -2.91 -0.62 14.60
C GLU A 339 -3.12 0.77 15.23
N LEU A 340 -2.52 1.83 14.67
CA LEU A 340 -2.58 3.18 15.26
C LEU A 340 -4.02 3.70 15.44
N GLN A 341 -4.82 3.66 14.38
CA GLN A 341 -6.22 4.09 14.46
C GLN A 341 -7.05 3.13 15.29
N SER A 342 -6.85 1.82 15.13
CA SER A 342 -7.61 0.82 15.88
C SER A 342 -7.39 0.95 17.39
N ARG A 343 -6.14 1.16 17.84
CA ARG A 343 -5.82 1.41 19.25
C ARG A 343 -6.52 2.66 19.78
N TRP A 344 -6.44 3.77 19.03
CA TRP A 344 -7.13 5.01 19.40
C TRP A 344 -8.65 4.78 19.56
N VAL A 345 -9.26 4.05 18.62
CA VAL A 345 -10.70 3.75 18.65
C VAL A 345 -11.06 2.87 19.85
N ILE A 346 -10.28 1.81 20.10
CA ILE A 346 -10.48 0.90 21.24
C ILE A 346 -10.40 1.68 22.56
N ASP A 347 -9.39 2.52 22.73
CA ASP A 347 -9.18 3.28 23.96
C ASP A 347 -10.29 4.31 24.17
N ALA A 348 -10.67 5.05 23.12
CA ALA A 348 -11.78 6.01 23.16
C ALA A 348 -13.13 5.32 23.47
N ALA A 349 -13.36 4.14 22.89
CA ALA A 349 -14.57 3.36 23.13
C ALA A 349 -14.66 2.85 24.58
N LYS A 350 -13.56 2.31 25.13
CA LYS A 350 -13.49 1.85 26.53
C LYS A 350 -13.59 2.99 27.54
N ALA A 351 -13.02 4.16 27.22
CA ALA A 351 -13.16 5.34 28.05
C ALA A 351 -14.62 5.85 28.08
N LYS A 352 -15.30 5.88 26.93
CA LYS A 352 -16.71 6.31 26.85
C LYS A 352 -17.69 5.29 27.42
N TYR A 353 -17.38 3.99 27.33
CA TYR A 353 -18.24 2.90 27.78
C TYR A 353 -17.48 1.93 28.71
N PRO A 354 -17.17 2.37 29.94
CA PRO A 354 -16.33 1.59 30.86
C PRO A 354 -16.93 0.22 31.18
N GLY A 355 -16.08 -0.79 31.24
CA GLY A 355 -16.45 -2.17 31.57
C GLY A 355 -17.07 -2.99 30.43
N LYS A 356 -17.40 -2.38 29.28
CA LYS A 356 -17.94 -3.10 28.13
C LYS A 356 -16.81 -3.64 27.23
N PRO A 357 -16.65 -4.97 27.08
CA PRO A 357 -15.71 -5.53 26.11
C PRO A 357 -16.17 -5.28 24.67
N ILE A 358 -15.22 -5.26 23.74
CA ILE A 358 -15.54 -5.31 22.30
C ILE A 358 -15.80 -6.77 21.94
N ARG A 359 -17.06 -7.10 21.64
CA ARG A 359 -17.47 -8.48 21.31
C ARG A 359 -17.40 -8.75 19.82
N TYR A 360 -17.75 -7.75 19.01
CA TYR A 360 -17.81 -7.88 17.56
C TYR A 360 -17.08 -6.72 16.87
N LEU A 361 -16.28 -7.06 15.87
CA LEU A 361 -15.85 -6.18 14.79
C LEU A 361 -16.65 -6.57 13.55
N VAL A 362 -17.40 -5.65 12.97
CA VAL A 362 -18.11 -5.83 11.70
C VAL A 362 -17.29 -5.15 10.62
N LEU A 363 -16.77 -5.90 9.66
CA LEU A 363 -16.10 -5.34 8.49
C LEU A 363 -17.12 -5.22 7.37
N THR A 364 -17.31 -4.01 6.85
CA THR A 364 -18.33 -3.75 5.84
C THR A 364 -17.98 -4.41 4.51
N HIS A 365 -16.70 -4.45 4.15
CA HIS A 365 -16.15 -5.07 2.95
C HIS A 365 -14.63 -5.26 3.08
N HIS A 366 -13.98 -5.90 2.10
CA HIS A 366 -12.57 -6.29 2.15
C HIS A 366 -11.55 -5.19 1.83
N HIS A 367 -11.95 -3.96 1.52
CA HIS A 367 -10.99 -2.93 1.10
C HIS A 367 -10.05 -2.54 2.26
N MET A 368 -8.77 -2.38 1.92
CA MET A 368 -7.67 -2.29 2.89
C MET A 368 -7.77 -1.07 3.83
N ASP A 369 -8.43 -0.01 3.39
CA ASP A 369 -8.56 1.23 4.13
C ASP A 369 -9.69 1.20 5.16
N HIS A 370 -10.53 0.16 5.13
CA HIS A 370 -11.53 -0.16 6.14
C HIS A 370 -11.16 -1.38 6.98
N THR A 371 -10.12 -2.14 6.62
CA THR A 371 -9.85 -3.44 7.25
C THR A 371 -8.45 -3.61 7.79
N GLY A 372 -7.48 -2.76 7.41
CA GLY A 372 -6.07 -2.96 7.74
C GLY A 372 -5.73 -3.01 9.24
N GLY A 373 -6.62 -2.54 10.11
CA GLY A 373 -6.48 -2.59 11.56
C GLY A 373 -7.12 -3.80 12.24
N MET A 374 -7.80 -4.70 11.50
CA MET A 374 -8.70 -5.71 12.08
C MET A 374 -8.03 -6.62 13.12
N ARG A 375 -6.74 -6.94 12.92
CA ARG A 375 -5.97 -7.81 13.82
C ARG A 375 -5.84 -7.23 15.22
N THR A 376 -5.84 -5.91 15.36
CA THR A 376 -5.84 -5.22 16.67
C THR A 376 -7.10 -5.60 17.47
N TYR A 377 -8.26 -5.67 16.83
CA TYR A 377 -9.51 -6.06 17.48
C TYR A 377 -9.56 -7.57 17.76
N VAL A 378 -8.93 -8.40 16.93
CA VAL A 378 -8.75 -9.82 17.23
C VAL A 378 -7.91 -10.02 18.49
N ALA A 379 -6.83 -9.25 18.66
CA ALA A 379 -6.03 -9.26 19.89
C ALA A 379 -6.87 -8.87 21.12
N GLU A 380 -7.79 -7.90 20.98
CA GLU A 380 -8.77 -7.54 22.02
C GLU A 380 -9.80 -8.64 22.32
N GLY A 381 -9.95 -9.63 21.43
CA GLY A 381 -10.88 -10.75 21.58
C GLY A 381 -12.21 -10.59 20.86
N ALA A 382 -12.30 -9.64 19.95
CA ALA A 382 -13.48 -9.50 19.11
C ALA A 382 -13.61 -10.71 18.18
N LYS A 383 -14.85 -11.19 18.01
CA LYS A 383 -15.24 -11.98 16.84
C LYS A 383 -15.38 -11.06 15.64
N VAL A 384 -15.04 -11.54 14.44
CA VAL A 384 -15.09 -10.73 13.23
C VAL A 384 -16.30 -11.16 12.39
N ILE A 385 -17.17 -10.23 12.04
CA ILE A 385 -18.33 -10.42 11.17
C ILE A 385 -17.99 -9.82 9.80
N VAL A 386 -18.14 -10.60 8.75
CA VAL A 386 -17.75 -10.24 7.38
C VAL A 386 -18.84 -10.64 6.38
N PRO A 387 -18.95 -9.99 5.21
CA PRO A 387 -19.85 -10.46 4.17
C PRO A 387 -19.32 -11.76 3.54
N THR A 388 -20.23 -12.62 3.06
CA THR A 388 -19.86 -13.68 2.12
C THR A 388 -19.47 -13.05 0.78
N PRO A 389 -18.40 -13.53 0.10
CA PRO A 389 -17.60 -14.74 0.37
C PRO A 389 -16.24 -14.50 1.07
N ASP A 390 -16.09 -13.43 1.86
CA ASP A 390 -14.77 -12.90 2.23
C ASP A 390 -14.08 -13.61 3.40
N LYS A 391 -14.70 -14.62 4.02
CA LYS A 391 -14.12 -15.28 5.21
C LYS A 391 -12.71 -15.78 5.00
N ALA A 392 -12.46 -16.51 3.91
CA ALA A 392 -11.13 -17.07 3.64
C ALA A 392 -10.08 -15.97 3.44
N TYR A 393 -10.47 -14.79 2.96
CA TYR A 393 -9.58 -13.64 2.82
C TYR A 393 -9.12 -13.14 4.19
N PHE A 394 -10.06 -12.92 5.12
CA PHE A 394 -9.73 -12.44 6.46
C PHE A 394 -9.06 -13.51 7.34
N GLU A 395 -9.35 -14.79 7.16
CA GLU A 395 -8.62 -15.87 7.83
C GLU A 395 -7.12 -15.88 7.47
N ARG A 396 -6.77 -15.43 6.25
CA ARG A 396 -5.37 -15.27 5.85
C ARG A 396 -4.72 -14.07 6.52
N ASP A 397 -5.39 -12.92 6.59
CA ASP A 397 -4.89 -11.72 7.27
C ASP A 397 -4.62 -12.00 8.78
N VAL A 398 -5.54 -12.67 9.49
CA VAL A 398 -5.31 -13.10 10.89
C VAL A 398 -4.02 -13.92 11.06
N LYS A 399 -3.62 -14.70 10.04
CA LYS A 399 -2.43 -15.56 10.07
C LYS A 399 -1.18 -14.89 9.51
N ALA A 400 -1.30 -13.72 8.88
CA ALA A 400 -0.19 -13.04 8.24
C ALA A 400 0.88 -12.65 9.29
N PRO A 401 2.17 -12.96 9.07
CA PRO A 401 3.23 -12.54 9.97
C PRO A 401 3.45 -11.03 9.89
N ARG A 402 3.70 -10.38 11.03
CA ARG A 402 4.05 -8.95 11.13
C ARG A 402 5.30 -8.77 11.98
N THR A 403 6.42 -9.34 11.57
CA THR A 403 7.66 -9.32 12.36
C THR A 403 8.44 -8.03 12.21
N PHE A 404 8.25 -7.27 11.12
CA PHE A 404 8.95 -5.98 10.91
C PHE A 404 8.31 -4.84 11.70
N VAL A 405 6.98 -4.74 11.63
CA VAL A 405 6.18 -3.77 12.39
C VAL A 405 5.12 -4.56 13.16
N PRO A 406 5.48 -5.12 14.34
CA PRO A 406 4.59 -6.01 15.07
C PRO A 406 3.35 -5.28 15.56
N ASP A 407 2.19 -5.82 15.22
CA ASP A 407 0.92 -5.43 15.79
C ASP A 407 0.62 -6.20 17.08
N ASP A 408 -0.44 -5.80 17.78
CA ASP A 408 -0.78 -6.43 19.04
C ASP A 408 -1.21 -7.89 18.91
N LEU A 409 -1.70 -8.33 17.75
CA LEU A 409 -1.95 -9.75 17.53
C LEU A 409 -0.65 -10.53 17.38
N GLN A 410 0.36 -9.97 16.70
CA GLN A 410 1.70 -10.55 16.63
C GLN A 410 2.35 -10.63 18.02
N ARG A 411 2.15 -9.61 18.86
CA ARG A 411 2.68 -9.57 20.24
C ARG A 411 1.90 -10.48 21.20
N LYS A 412 0.59 -10.61 21.01
CA LYS A 412 -0.33 -11.40 21.85
C LYS A 412 -1.21 -12.29 20.97
N PRO A 413 -0.67 -13.41 20.47
CA PRO A 413 -1.40 -14.29 19.57
C PRO A 413 -2.72 -14.78 20.17
N ARG A 414 -3.79 -14.66 19.38
CA ARG A 414 -5.13 -15.07 19.78
C ARG A 414 -5.92 -15.59 18.57
N GLY A 415 -6.68 -16.65 18.77
CA GLY A 415 -7.67 -17.09 17.77
C GLY A 415 -8.89 -16.17 17.75
N THR A 416 -9.59 -16.12 16.62
CA THR A 416 -10.90 -15.47 16.50
C THR A 416 -11.85 -16.35 15.69
N GLU A 417 -13.13 -16.13 15.89
CA GLU A 417 -14.18 -16.67 15.04
C GLU A 417 -14.51 -15.64 13.96
N ILE A 418 -14.45 -16.07 12.70
CA ILE A 418 -14.92 -15.27 11.55
C ILE A 418 -16.31 -15.79 11.14
N ILE A 419 -17.30 -14.91 11.30
CA ILE A 419 -18.73 -15.16 11.05
C ILE A 419 -19.10 -14.52 9.71
N GLU A 420 -19.63 -15.32 8.80
CA GLU A 420 -20.10 -14.81 7.50
C GLU A 420 -21.58 -14.45 7.51
N VAL A 421 -21.88 -13.34 6.85
CA VAL A 421 -23.25 -12.91 6.57
C VAL A 421 -23.54 -13.10 5.08
N LYS A 422 -24.31 -14.13 4.77
CA LYS A 422 -24.73 -14.42 3.38
C LYS A 422 -25.75 -13.40 2.87
N ASP A 423 -26.84 -13.22 3.61
CA ASP A 423 -27.95 -12.36 3.21
C ASP A 423 -28.20 -11.25 4.23
N GLN A 424 -28.44 -11.61 5.49
CA GLN A 424 -28.69 -10.68 6.58
C GLN A 424 -28.32 -11.26 7.94
N MET A 425 -28.02 -10.39 8.89
CA MET A 425 -27.79 -10.74 10.29
C MET A 425 -28.37 -9.66 11.19
N THR A 426 -28.84 -10.03 12.39
CA THR A 426 -29.29 -9.07 13.40
C THR A 426 -28.54 -9.28 14.70
N LEU A 427 -27.98 -8.20 15.25
CA LEU A 427 -27.44 -8.15 16.61
C LEU A 427 -28.40 -7.30 17.44
N LYS A 428 -28.96 -7.86 18.52
CA LYS A 428 -30.00 -7.20 19.30
C LYS A 428 -29.89 -7.54 20.78
N ASP A 429 -30.15 -6.54 21.62
CA ASP A 429 -30.51 -6.70 23.03
C ASP A 429 -31.52 -5.62 23.46
N ASP A 430 -31.72 -5.45 24.76
CA ASP A 430 -32.66 -4.45 25.33
C ASP A 430 -32.22 -2.99 25.08
N THR A 431 -30.99 -2.76 24.62
CA THR A 431 -30.40 -1.42 24.42
C THR A 431 -30.40 -1.00 22.96
N ALA A 432 -30.04 -1.88 22.03
CA ALA A 432 -29.98 -1.54 20.61
C ALA A 432 -30.28 -2.74 19.69
N GLU A 433 -30.68 -2.44 18.46
CA GLU A 433 -30.81 -3.41 17.37
C GLU A 433 -30.01 -2.91 16.16
N ILE A 434 -29.13 -3.78 15.68
CA ILE A 434 -28.28 -3.58 14.50
C ILE A 434 -28.70 -4.63 13.47
N ARG A 435 -29.08 -4.18 12.28
CA ARG A 435 -29.37 -5.05 11.13
C ARG A 435 -28.28 -4.91 10.10
N LEU A 436 -27.68 -6.03 9.69
CA LEU A 436 -26.67 -6.10 8.66
C LEU A 436 -27.30 -6.71 7.42
N TYR A 437 -27.10 -6.10 6.26
CA TYR A 437 -27.61 -6.57 4.99
C TYR A 437 -26.45 -6.72 4.02
N ASN A 438 -26.24 -7.94 3.51
CA ASN A 438 -25.30 -8.17 2.41
C ASN A 438 -25.98 -7.77 1.10
N ILE A 439 -25.59 -6.63 0.54
CA ILE A 439 -26.28 -6.03 -0.61
C ILE A 439 -25.46 -6.12 -1.90
N GLN A 440 -26.17 -6.31 -3.02
CA GLN A 440 -25.57 -6.17 -4.34
C GLN A 440 -25.26 -4.70 -4.61
N ASN A 441 -24.08 -4.45 -5.17
CA ASN A 441 -23.55 -3.10 -5.39
C ASN A 441 -22.42 -3.18 -6.45
N PRO A 442 -22.01 -2.04 -7.06
CA PRO A 442 -20.95 -2.03 -8.07
C PRO A 442 -19.52 -1.94 -7.50
N HIS A 443 -19.36 -1.79 -6.18
CA HIS A 443 -18.08 -1.51 -5.54
C HIS A 443 -17.31 -2.79 -5.22
N VAL A 444 -17.99 -3.79 -4.64
CA VAL A 444 -17.41 -5.10 -4.28
C VAL A 444 -18.44 -6.23 -4.32
N GLN A 445 -17.97 -7.48 -4.46
CA GLN A 445 -18.77 -8.64 -4.10
C GLN A 445 -18.66 -8.90 -2.59
N GLY A 446 -19.78 -8.77 -1.88
CA GLY A 446 -19.82 -8.89 -0.43
C GLY A 446 -19.73 -7.51 0.23
N PHE A 447 -20.88 -6.97 0.63
CA PHE A 447 -20.94 -5.64 1.24
C PHE A 447 -22.01 -5.59 2.31
N LEU A 448 -21.62 -5.35 3.56
CA LEU A 448 -22.53 -5.18 4.68
C LEU A 448 -22.93 -3.71 4.84
N LEU A 449 -24.15 -3.42 4.43
CA LEU A 449 -24.84 -2.20 4.84
C LEU A 449 -25.43 -2.41 6.23
N ALA A 450 -25.08 -1.53 7.17
CA ALA A 450 -25.54 -1.64 8.55
C ALA A 450 -26.60 -0.59 8.89
N HIS A 451 -27.71 -1.04 9.48
CA HIS A 451 -28.78 -0.19 10.00
C HIS A 451 -28.85 -0.32 11.51
N VAL A 452 -28.46 0.73 12.22
CA VAL A 452 -28.67 0.86 13.65
C VAL A 452 -30.04 1.51 13.83
N THR A 453 -31.00 0.74 14.33
CA THR A 453 -32.41 1.18 14.38
C THR A 453 -32.59 2.34 15.36
N MET A 454 -31.82 2.33 16.46
CA MET A 454 -31.72 3.45 17.38
C MET A 454 -31.09 4.66 16.67
N GLY A 455 -31.85 5.76 16.60
CA GLY A 455 -31.43 6.96 15.88
C GLY A 455 -31.54 6.85 14.35
N ASN A 456 -32.00 5.72 13.82
CA ASN A 456 -32.16 5.45 12.39
C ASN A 456 -30.89 5.79 11.58
N ILE A 457 -29.76 5.21 12.00
CA ILE A 457 -28.45 5.44 11.42
C ILE A 457 -28.14 4.34 10.41
N LEU A 458 -27.76 4.74 9.20
CA LEU A 458 -27.32 3.84 8.14
C LEU A 458 -25.82 4.02 7.90
N TYR A 459 -25.03 2.97 8.11
CA TYR A 459 -23.61 2.97 7.80
C TYR A 459 -23.40 2.24 6.47
N VAL A 460 -22.98 3.00 5.46
CA VAL A 460 -22.90 2.56 4.05
C VAL A 460 -21.51 2.66 3.46
N THR A 461 -20.51 2.92 4.31
CA THR A 461 -19.09 3.09 3.98
C THR A 461 -18.82 3.81 2.67
N ASP A 462 -18.42 3.08 1.63
CA ASP A 462 -17.88 3.65 0.39
C ASP A 462 -18.94 3.82 -0.70
N LEU A 463 -20.15 3.28 -0.49
CA LEU A 463 -21.23 3.49 -1.44
C LEU A 463 -21.75 4.93 -1.42
N ILE A 464 -21.63 5.61 -0.27
CA ILE A 464 -21.88 7.05 -0.13
C ILE A 464 -20.87 7.63 0.86
N SER A 465 -20.03 8.55 0.36
CA SER A 465 -19.00 9.25 1.14
C SER A 465 -19.33 10.75 1.28
N PRO A 466 -20.01 11.20 2.36
CA PRO A 466 -20.43 12.60 2.51
C PRO A 466 -19.25 13.55 2.74
N ARG A 467 -18.65 14.02 1.64
CA ARG A 467 -17.52 14.98 1.60
C ARG A 467 -17.84 16.25 0.80
N GLY A 468 -19.09 16.42 0.40
CA GLY A 468 -19.57 17.46 -0.50
C GLY A 468 -20.92 17.07 -1.11
N PRO A 469 -21.31 17.66 -2.24
CA PRO A 469 -22.47 17.22 -3.01
C PRO A 469 -22.42 15.71 -3.31
N ILE A 470 -23.57 15.05 -3.22
CA ILE A 470 -23.72 13.62 -3.49
C ILE A 470 -24.57 13.48 -4.75
N ASP A 471 -23.92 13.11 -5.84
CA ASP A 471 -24.58 12.88 -7.12
C ASP A 471 -25.08 11.44 -7.26
N ARG A 472 -26.01 11.21 -8.19
CA ARG A 472 -26.44 9.85 -8.54
C ARG A 472 -25.28 9.09 -9.18
N SER A 473 -24.96 7.94 -8.61
CA SER A 473 -24.10 6.91 -9.18
C SER A 473 -24.77 5.54 -9.06
N GLU A 474 -24.15 4.51 -9.65
CA GLU A 474 -24.60 3.14 -9.44
C GLU A 474 -24.45 2.69 -7.98
N ALA A 475 -23.49 3.26 -7.23
CA ALA A 475 -23.31 2.97 -5.82
C ALA A 475 -24.42 3.61 -4.96
N THR A 476 -24.77 4.87 -5.20
CA THR A 476 -25.85 5.55 -4.47
C THR A 476 -27.22 4.94 -4.82
N ALA A 477 -27.42 4.54 -6.08
CA ALA A 477 -28.62 3.82 -6.51
C ALA A 477 -28.79 2.48 -5.78
N ALA A 478 -27.71 1.71 -5.61
CA ALA A 478 -27.72 0.45 -4.85
C ALA A 478 -28.12 0.66 -3.38
N VAL A 479 -27.65 1.73 -2.74
CA VAL A 479 -28.11 2.11 -1.38
C VAL A 479 -29.61 2.45 -1.40
N GLY A 480 -30.07 3.21 -2.41
CA GLY A 480 -31.48 3.51 -2.59
C GLY A 480 -32.36 2.28 -2.75
N GLU A 481 -31.90 1.27 -3.49
CA GLU A 481 -32.58 -0.02 -3.64
C GLU A 481 -32.66 -0.78 -2.32
N ALA A 482 -31.58 -0.82 -1.54
CA ALA A 482 -31.58 -1.42 -0.21
C ALA A 482 -32.56 -0.71 0.73
N LEU A 483 -32.55 0.64 0.76
CA LEU A 483 -33.48 1.44 1.55
C LEU A 483 -34.94 1.11 1.24
N ARG A 484 -35.30 1.00 -0.06
CA ARG A 484 -36.65 0.60 -0.49
C ARG A 484 -36.98 -0.84 -0.11
N LYS A 485 -36.07 -1.78 -0.37
CA LYS A 485 -36.25 -3.22 -0.06
C LYS A 485 -36.52 -3.47 1.41
N TYR A 486 -35.85 -2.74 2.30
CA TYR A 486 -35.97 -2.92 3.75
C TYR A 486 -36.88 -1.87 4.43
N ALA A 487 -37.62 -1.07 3.64
CA ALA A 487 -38.53 -0.04 4.11
C ALA A 487 -37.89 0.96 5.09
N ILE A 488 -36.64 1.34 4.84
CA ILE A 488 -35.89 2.31 5.65
C ILE A 488 -36.12 3.72 5.08
N THR A 489 -36.73 4.59 5.89
CA THR A 489 -37.04 5.97 5.52
C THR A 489 -36.56 6.94 6.59
N GLY A 490 -36.24 8.18 6.21
CA GLY A 490 -35.76 9.22 7.13
C GLY A 490 -34.40 8.95 7.79
N ALA A 491 -33.55 8.09 7.21
CA ALA A 491 -32.29 7.70 7.82
C ALA A 491 -31.24 8.81 7.79
N THR A 492 -30.36 8.82 8.79
CA THR A 492 -29.08 9.54 8.73
C THR A 492 -28.02 8.59 8.21
N ILE A 493 -27.42 8.93 7.07
CA ILE A 493 -26.40 8.13 6.41
C ILE A 493 -25.03 8.58 6.93
N ALA A 494 -24.31 7.66 7.56
CA ALA A 494 -22.94 7.82 7.98
C ALA A 494 -22.01 7.15 6.95
N GLY A 495 -21.07 7.94 6.42
CA GLY A 495 -20.09 7.44 5.46
C GLY A 495 -18.86 6.85 6.12
N GLY A 496 -18.19 5.93 5.41
CA GLY A 496 -16.85 5.43 5.74
C GLY A 496 -15.78 6.50 5.54
N HIS A 497 -16.15 7.55 4.83
CA HIS A 497 -15.33 8.68 4.48
C HIS A 497 -16.15 9.97 4.63
N GLY A 498 -15.58 10.98 5.28
CA GLY A 498 -16.27 12.27 5.47
C GLY A 498 -17.19 12.26 6.68
N ALA A 499 -18.39 12.84 6.55
CA ALA A 499 -19.31 13.06 7.66
C ALA A 499 -20.63 12.31 7.47
N LEU A 500 -21.75 13.05 7.43
CA LEU A 500 -23.11 12.53 7.41
C LEU A 500 -23.89 13.14 6.24
N ALA A 501 -24.91 12.43 5.77
CA ALA A 501 -25.95 12.96 4.89
C ALA A 501 -27.33 12.54 5.42
N LYS A 502 -28.37 13.36 5.23
CA LYS A 502 -29.74 12.92 5.48
C LYS A 502 -30.29 12.28 4.22
N GLN A 503 -31.01 11.17 4.36
CA GLN A 503 -31.67 10.50 3.24
C GLN A 503 -32.57 11.46 2.43
N ALA A 504 -33.25 12.39 3.12
CA ALA A 504 -34.12 13.38 2.50
C ALA A 504 -33.36 14.38 1.60
N ASP A 505 -32.10 14.68 1.91
CA ASP A 505 -31.31 15.69 1.20
C ASP A 505 -30.69 15.13 -0.09
N ILE A 506 -30.60 13.80 -0.21
CA ILE A 506 -29.95 13.11 -1.33
C ILE A 506 -30.90 12.19 -2.11
N GLY A 507 -32.21 12.44 -2.00
CA GLY A 507 -33.24 11.65 -2.69
C GLY A 507 -32.96 11.40 -4.19
N PRO A 508 -32.57 12.43 -4.98
CA PRO A 508 -32.21 12.25 -6.38
C PRO A 508 -31.04 11.28 -6.61
N ALA A 509 -30.04 11.26 -5.73
CA ALA A 509 -28.91 10.34 -5.81
C ALA A 509 -29.30 8.89 -5.49
N LEU A 510 -30.34 8.69 -4.68
CA LEU A 510 -30.86 7.39 -4.27
C LEU A 510 -31.92 6.82 -5.24
N ALA A 511 -32.24 7.55 -6.32
CA ALA A 511 -33.25 7.14 -7.28
C ALA A 511 -32.90 5.80 -7.94
N ALA A 512 -33.92 5.01 -8.28
CA ALA A 512 -33.75 3.76 -9.01
C ALA A 512 -33.10 3.99 -10.38
N ARG A 513 -32.55 2.92 -10.97
CA ARG A 513 -32.16 2.93 -12.39
C ARG A 513 -33.37 3.30 -13.24
N GLN A 514 -33.19 4.25 -14.16
CA GLN A 514 -34.18 4.53 -15.21
C GLN A 514 -34.18 3.43 -16.25
#